data_AF-A0A927YD62-F1
#
_entry.id   AF-A0A927YD62-F1
#
_cell.length_a   1.000
_cell.length_b   1.000
_cell.length_c   1.000
_cell.angle_alpha   90.00
_cell.angle_beta   90.00
_cell.angle_gamma   90.00
#
_symmetry.space_group_name_H-M   'P 1'
#
loop_
_entity.id
_entity.type
_entity.pdbx_description
1 polymer ?
#
loop_
_entity_poly.entity_id
_entity_poly.type
_entity_poly.pdbx_seq_one_letter_code
_entity_poly.pdbx_strand_id
1 'polypeptide(L)'
;MGGLEEIIKKMLSLSVTDKIALLALFISVLSVMLSVYSLIVQRKLNTQNLQAIYFEKIFHEFLLEKIPTVATKLAFGANGRLLPNYKDVNQVMMEMIKKSKYFAYANNDFYCLLKEKTLYLEDELLILANSTIKDMDKQKDELVRIHLLISEIVSFVNQHYCK
;
A
#
# COMPACT_ATOMS: atom_id res chain seq x y z
N MET A 1 -44.81 14.96 -35.78
CA MET A 1 -43.88 14.39 -36.78
C MET A 1 -43.07 15.44 -37.55
N GLY A 2 -43.32 16.76 -37.47
CA GLY A 2 -42.62 17.75 -38.31
C GLY A 2 -41.29 18.34 -37.80
N GLY A 3 -40.99 18.29 -36.50
CA GLY A 3 -39.81 18.99 -35.95
C GLY A 3 -38.45 18.37 -36.36
N LEU A 4 -38.37 17.04 -36.46
CA LEU A 4 -37.13 16.36 -36.85
C LEU A 4 -36.81 16.56 -38.35
N GLU A 5 -37.84 16.52 -39.20
CA GLU A 5 -37.68 16.74 -40.65
C GLU A 5 -37.29 18.18 -40.98
N GLU A 6 -37.84 19.16 -40.26
CA GLU A 6 -37.50 20.57 -40.45
C GLU A 6 -36.05 20.86 -40.01
N ILE A 7 -35.59 20.23 -38.92
CA ILE A 7 -34.20 20.30 -38.47
C ILE A 7 -33.27 19.68 -39.52
N ILE A 8 -33.63 18.53 -40.10
CA ILE A 8 -32.83 17.86 -41.14
C ILE A 8 -32.77 18.71 -42.42
N LYS A 9 -33.88 19.30 -42.85
CA LYS A 9 -33.92 20.18 -44.04
C LYS A 9 -33.05 21.43 -43.87
N LYS A 10 -33.11 22.04 -42.68
CA LYS A 10 -32.30 23.22 -42.32
C LYS A 10 -30.81 22.88 -42.20
N MET A 11 -30.48 21.65 -41.82
CA MET A 11 -29.11 21.15 -41.79
C MET A 11 -28.56 20.85 -43.20
N LEU A 12 -29.43 20.39 -44.11
CA LEU A 12 -29.10 20.14 -45.52
C LEU A 12 -28.91 21.44 -46.33
N SER A 13 -29.61 22.53 -45.98
CA SER A 13 -29.49 23.85 -46.64
C SER A 13 -28.27 24.66 -46.22
N LEU A 14 -27.47 24.19 -45.26
CA LEU A 14 -26.24 24.84 -44.83
C LEU A 14 -25.15 24.76 -45.90
N SER A 15 -24.37 25.84 -46.03
CA SER A 15 -23.21 25.85 -46.92
C SER A 15 -22.16 24.84 -46.45
N VAL A 16 -21.28 24.39 -47.34
CA VAL A 16 -20.18 23.48 -46.98
C VAL A 16 -19.32 24.08 -45.86
N THR A 17 -19.13 25.40 -45.85
CA THR A 17 -18.43 26.16 -44.82
C THR A 17 -19.09 26.04 -43.45
N ASP A 18 -20.42 26.12 -43.37
CA ASP A 18 -21.14 26.04 -42.10
C ASP A 18 -21.07 24.63 -41.49
N LYS A 19 -21.08 23.59 -42.33
CA LYS A 19 -20.90 22.19 -41.89
C LYS A 19 -19.50 21.96 -41.32
N ILE A 20 -18.48 22.54 -41.96
CA ILE A 20 -17.09 22.50 -41.46
C ILE A 20 -16.98 23.24 -40.13
N ALA A 21 -17.61 24.41 -39.99
CA ALA A 21 -17.61 25.18 -38.75
C ALA A 21 -18.28 24.40 -37.59
N LEU A 22 -19.38 23.71 -37.86
CA LEU A 22 -20.07 22.89 -36.86
C LEU A 22 -19.24 21.66 -36.43
N LEU A 23 -18.55 21.02 -37.38
CA LEU A 23 -17.58 19.95 -37.08
C LEU A 23 -16.41 20.46 -36.23
N ALA A 24 -15.83 21.60 -36.60
CA ALA A 24 -14.75 22.22 -35.83
C ALA A 24 -15.18 22.57 -34.40
N LEU A 25 -16.40 23.08 -34.23
CA LEU A 25 -16.97 23.38 -32.92
C LEU A 25 -17.13 22.10 -32.07
N PHE A 26 -17.63 21.01 -32.69
CA PHE A 26 -17.76 19.73 -31.99
C PHE A 26 -16.41 19.16 -31.56
N ILE A 27 -15.40 19.18 -32.45
CA ILE A 27 -14.03 18.74 -32.15
C ILE A 27 -13.42 19.60 -31.04
N SER A 28 -13.64 20.91 -31.06
CA SER A 28 -13.15 21.83 -30.04
C SER A 28 -13.72 21.49 -28.65
N VAL A 29 -15.04 21.27 -28.55
CA VAL A 29 -15.68 20.90 -27.29
C VAL A 29 -15.18 19.55 -26.79
N LEU A 30 -15.05 18.57 -27.67
CA LEU A 30 -14.52 17.24 -27.33
C LEU A 30 -13.07 17.32 -26.83
N SER A 31 -12.23 18.14 -27.49
CA SER A 31 -10.84 18.35 -27.10
C SER A 31 -10.71 18.93 -25.69
N VAL A 32 -11.59 19.88 -25.33
CA VAL A 32 -11.62 20.46 -23.98
C VAL A 32 -12.02 19.40 -22.96
N MET A 33 -13.03 18.58 -23.24
CA MET A 33 -13.45 17.50 -22.33
C MET A 33 -12.35 16.46 -22.10
N LEU A 34 -11.68 16.02 -23.16
CA LEU A 34 -10.56 15.08 -23.08
C LEU A 34 -9.39 15.66 -22.28
N SER A 35 -9.10 16.96 -22.44
CA SER A 35 -8.04 17.65 -21.71
C SER A 35 -8.33 17.70 -20.20
N VAL A 36 -9.57 18.04 -19.83
CA VAL A 36 -9.99 18.06 -18.41
C VAL A 36 -9.92 16.65 -17.81
N TYR A 37 -10.41 15.64 -18.52
CA TYR A 37 -10.34 14.25 -18.08
C TYR A 37 -8.88 13.79 -17.89
N SER A 38 -8.00 14.12 -18.85
CA SER A 38 -6.58 13.80 -18.79
C SER A 38 -5.91 14.41 -17.56
N LEU A 39 -6.21 15.67 -17.23
CA LEU A 39 -5.67 16.33 -16.03
C LEU A 39 -6.11 15.65 -14.73
N ILE A 40 -7.37 15.21 -14.65
CA ILE A 40 -7.88 14.48 -13.48
C ILE A 40 -7.14 13.15 -13.30
N VAL A 41 -6.97 12.40 -14.40
CA VAL A 41 -6.25 11.13 -14.40
C VAL A 41 -4.77 11.33 -14.07
N GLN A 42 -4.11 12.32 -14.66
CA GLN A 42 -2.71 12.65 -14.38
C GLN A 42 -2.48 13.01 -12.91
N ARG A 43 -3.38 13.82 -12.31
CA ARG A 43 -3.29 14.12 -10.87
C ARG A 43 -3.40 12.88 -10.01
N LYS A 44 -4.35 11.98 -10.33
CA LYS A 44 -4.52 10.71 -9.61
C LYS A 44 -3.27 9.84 -9.73
N LEU A 45 -2.75 9.67 -10.94
CA LEU A 45 -1.54 8.89 -11.21
C LEU A 45 -0.32 9.49 -10.51
N ASN A 46 -0.18 10.81 -10.49
CA ASN A 46 0.93 11.47 -9.82
C ASN A 46 0.90 11.25 -8.30
N THR A 47 -0.29 11.30 -7.70
CA THR A 47 -0.45 10.98 -6.27
C THR A 47 -0.12 9.52 -5.98
N GLN A 48 -0.59 8.58 -6.81
CA GLN A 48 -0.26 7.16 -6.66
C GLN A 48 1.23 6.90 -6.84
N ASN A 49 1.86 7.52 -7.83
CA ASN A 49 3.30 7.43 -8.07
C ASN A 49 4.10 7.97 -6.88
N LEU A 50 3.68 9.12 -6.33
CA LEU A 50 4.31 9.68 -5.14
C LEU A 50 4.18 8.76 -3.92
N GLN A 51 3.00 8.16 -3.72
CA GLN A 51 2.79 7.16 -2.66
C GLN A 51 3.69 5.93 -2.85
N ALA A 52 3.82 5.42 -4.07
CA ALA A 52 4.69 4.29 -4.39
C ALA A 52 6.17 4.61 -4.10
N ILE A 53 6.65 5.80 -4.48
CA ILE A 53 8.02 6.26 -4.18
C ILE A 53 8.25 6.32 -2.67
N TYR A 54 7.30 6.88 -1.90
CA TYR A 54 7.42 6.90 -0.45
C TYR A 54 7.39 5.50 0.16
N PHE A 55 6.55 4.62 -0.39
CA PHE A 55 6.46 3.24 0.05
C PHE A 55 7.78 2.50 -0.16
N GLU A 56 8.35 2.55 -1.36
CA GLU A 56 9.65 1.99 -1.68
C GLU A 56 10.73 2.56 -0.75
N LYS A 57 10.81 3.89 -0.64
CA LYS A 57 11.81 4.56 0.20
C LYS A 57 11.72 4.19 1.68
N ILE A 58 10.51 3.95 2.19
CA ILE A 58 10.30 3.62 3.60
C ILE A 58 10.53 2.13 3.85
N PHE A 59 9.97 1.24 3.02
CA PHE A 59 9.85 -0.18 3.33
C PHE A 59 10.92 -1.06 2.68
N HIS A 60 11.57 -0.64 1.59
CA HIS A 60 12.52 -1.46 0.84
C HIS A 60 13.62 -2.07 1.73
N GLU A 61 14.29 -1.23 2.54
CA GLU A 61 15.35 -1.66 3.47
C GLU A 61 14.82 -2.65 4.53
N PHE A 62 13.58 -2.45 5.02
CA PHE A 62 13.01 -3.33 6.04
C PHE A 62 12.67 -4.70 5.49
N LEU A 63 12.04 -4.75 4.32
CA LEU A 63 11.53 -5.99 3.74
C LEU A 63 12.65 -6.88 3.20
N LEU A 64 13.68 -6.28 2.58
CA LEU A 64 14.75 -7.05 1.94
C LEU A 64 15.87 -7.43 2.90
N GLU A 65 16.15 -6.58 3.90
CA GLU A 65 17.35 -6.75 4.71
C GLU A 65 17.04 -6.82 6.21
N LYS A 66 16.48 -5.74 6.80
CA LYS A 66 16.40 -5.65 8.27
C LYS A 66 15.55 -6.74 8.89
N ILE A 67 14.31 -6.92 8.43
CA ILE A 67 13.38 -7.91 9.00
C ILE A 67 13.92 -9.33 8.84
N PRO A 68 14.33 -9.79 7.63
CA PRO A 68 14.94 -11.11 7.47
C PRO A 68 16.17 -11.33 8.37
N THR A 69 17.03 -10.32 8.50
CA THR A 69 18.27 -10.40 9.27
C THR A 69 18.02 -10.58 10.77
N VAL A 70 17.03 -9.89 11.34
CA VAL A 70 16.71 -10.06 12.77
C VAL A 70 15.84 -11.29 13.03
N ALA A 71 14.94 -11.63 12.11
CA ALA A 71 14.05 -12.78 12.26
C ALA A 71 14.82 -14.11 12.29
N THR A 72 15.84 -14.27 11.46
CA THR A 72 16.67 -15.51 11.41
C THR A 72 17.46 -15.77 12.70
N LYS A 73 17.63 -14.74 13.53
CA LYS A 73 18.36 -14.87 14.80
C LYS A 73 17.46 -15.38 15.93
N LEU A 74 16.14 -15.30 15.79
CA LEU A 74 15.21 -15.75 16.85
C LEU A 74 15.46 -17.20 17.21
N ALA A 75 15.70 -17.45 18.50
CA ALA A 75 15.95 -18.78 19.03
C ALA A 75 15.64 -18.85 20.52
N PHE A 76 15.39 -20.05 21.00
CA PHE A 76 15.31 -20.35 22.43
C PHE A 76 16.70 -20.65 23.00
N GLY A 77 16.94 -20.18 24.22
CA GLY A 77 18.14 -20.51 24.99
C GLY A 77 18.03 -21.87 25.67
N ALA A 78 19.15 -22.37 26.19
CA ALA A 78 19.19 -23.65 26.93
C ALA A 78 18.28 -23.67 28.18
N ASN A 79 17.90 -22.50 28.68
CA ASN A 79 16.95 -22.34 29.79
C ASN A 79 15.48 -22.47 29.35
N GLY A 80 15.20 -22.73 28.07
CA GLY A 80 13.85 -22.82 27.52
C GLY A 80 13.13 -21.48 27.39
N ARG A 81 13.85 -20.35 27.46
CA ARG A 81 13.29 -19.00 27.26
C ARG A 81 13.77 -18.43 25.93
N LEU A 82 12.97 -17.53 25.35
CA LEU A 82 13.38 -16.82 24.14
C LEU A 82 14.65 -16.01 24.42
N LEU A 83 15.65 -16.09 23.53
CA LEU A 83 16.90 -15.35 23.68
C LEU A 83 16.67 -13.84 23.56
N PRO A 84 17.46 -12.99 24.26
CA PRO A 84 17.24 -11.54 24.29
C PRO A 84 17.27 -10.81 22.92
N ASN A 85 17.74 -11.47 21.87
CA ASN A 85 17.77 -10.94 20.50
C ASN A 85 16.39 -10.76 19.88
N TYR A 86 15.30 -11.24 20.51
CA TYR A 86 13.95 -10.86 20.13
C TYR A 86 13.73 -9.33 20.18
N LYS A 87 14.50 -8.61 21.02
CA LYS A 87 14.46 -7.15 21.11
C LYS A 87 14.87 -6.48 19.81
N ASP A 88 15.75 -7.11 19.02
CA ASP A 88 16.17 -6.59 17.72
C ASP A 88 15.00 -6.63 16.73
N VAL A 89 14.15 -7.67 16.80
CA VAL A 89 12.92 -7.76 16.02
C VAL A 89 11.97 -6.63 16.38
N ASN A 90 11.70 -6.43 17.68
CA ASN A 90 10.85 -5.33 18.15
C ASN A 90 11.40 -3.96 17.72
N GLN A 91 12.71 -3.76 17.84
CA GLN A 91 13.35 -2.50 17.44
C GLN A 91 13.18 -2.23 15.94
N VAL A 92 13.48 -3.21 15.08
CA VAL A 92 13.34 -3.08 13.62
C VAL A 92 11.89 -2.78 13.24
N MET A 93 10.94 -3.49 13.85
CA MET A 93 9.53 -3.29 13.56
C MET A 93 9.02 -1.92 14.02
N MET A 94 9.42 -1.47 15.22
CA MET A 94 9.08 -0.12 15.70
C MET A 94 9.76 0.98 14.88
N GLU A 95 10.98 0.78 14.41
CA GLU A 95 11.65 1.69 13.48
C GLU A 95 10.86 1.82 12.18
N MET A 96 10.36 0.70 11.64
CA MET A 96 9.50 0.68 10.45
C MET A 96 8.21 1.49 10.67
N ILE A 97 7.52 1.30 11.81
CA ILE A 97 6.35 2.12 12.18
C ILE A 97 6.70 3.60 12.26
N LYS A 98 7.82 3.93 12.89
CA LYS A 98 8.26 5.33 13.01
C LYS A 98 8.53 5.97 11.65
N LYS A 99 9.21 5.26 10.75
CA LYS A 99 9.50 5.74 9.38
C LYS A 99 8.23 5.80 8.52
N SER A 100 7.24 4.97 8.78
CA SER A 100 5.95 4.97 8.07
C SER A 100 4.94 6.01 8.55
N LYS A 101 5.29 6.86 9.53
CA LYS A 101 4.40 7.88 10.12
C LYS A 101 3.79 8.85 9.09
N TYR A 102 4.40 9.05 7.92
CA TYR A 102 3.78 9.77 6.80
C TYR A 102 2.38 9.22 6.47
N PHE A 103 2.22 7.90 6.48
CA PHE A 103 0.95 7.25 6.19
C PHE A 103 -0.10 7.47 7.28
N ALA A 104 0.27 7.88 8.49
CA ALA A 104 -0.73 8.33 9.47
C ALA A 104 -1.59 9.48 8.95
N TYR A 105 -1.07 10.28 8.02
CA TYR A 105 -1.77 11.40 7.37
C TYR A 105 -2.27 11.04 5.96
N ALA A 106 -1.47 10.29 5.19
CA ALA A 106 -1.77 9.99 3.80
C ALA A 106 -2.68 8.75 3.59
N ASN A 107 -2.64 7.79 4.51
CA ASN A 107 -3.43 6.56 4.50
C ASN A 107 -3.52 5.99 5.93
N ASN A 108 -4.38 6.63 6.74
CA ASN A 108 -4.43 6.37 8.18
C ASN A 108 -4.77 4.91 8.51
N ASP A 109 -5.72 4.31 7.76
CA ASP A 109 -6.14 2.93 7.94
C ASP A 109 -4.97 1.96 7.79
N PHE A 110 -4.16 2.13 6.74
CA PHE A 110 -2.94 1.32 6.53
C PHE A 110 -1.97 1.48 7.71
N TYR A 111 -1.69 2.71 8.13
CA TYR A 111 -0.77 2.98 9.22
C TYR A 111 -1.23 2.38 10.55
N CYS A 112 -2.52 2.54 10.88
CA CYS A 112 -3.11 2.03 12.11
C CYS A 112 -3.07 0.50 12.16
N LEU A 113 -3.46 -0.18 11.07
CA LEU A 113 -3.41 -1.64 10.98
C LEU A 113 -1.98 -2.18 11.01
N LEU A 114 -1.03 -1.52 10.33
CA LEU A 114 0.38 -1.91 10.37
C LEU A 114 0.92 -1.82 11.81
N LYS A 115 0.61 -0.72 12.50
CA LYS A 115 1.01 -0.50 13.90
C LYS A 115 0.41 -1.55 14.82
N GLU A 116 -0.88 -1.85 14.68
CA GLU A 116 -1.58 -2.86 15.48
C GLU A 116 -0.93 -4.24 15.34
N LYS A 117 -0.72 -4.71 14.11
CA LYS A 117 -0.04 -5.99 13.85
C LYS A 117 1.35 -6.06 14.46
N THR A 118 2.05 -4.93 14.43
CA THR A 118 3.39 -4.84 14.99
C THR A 118 3.41 -4.87 16.51
N LEU A 119 2.49 -4.15 17.16
CA LEU A 119 2.32 -4.19 18.62
C LEU A 119 1.91 -5.59 19.10
N TYR A 120 1.04 -6.25 18.34
CA TYR A 120 0.67 -7.63 18.63
C TYR A 120 1.89 -8.58 18.60
N LEU A 121 2.75 -8.46 17.59
CA LEU A 121 4.01 -9.22 17.56
C LEU A 121 4.92 -8.91 18.76
N GLU A 122 5.03 -7.64 19.16
CA GLU A 122 5.82 -7.23 20.32
C GLU A 122 5.30 -7.88 21.61
N ASP A 123 3.99 -7.88 21.83
CA ASP A 123 3.35 -8.51 22.98
C ASP A 123 3.63 -10.02 23.01
N GLU A 124 3.48 -10.71 21.88
CA GLU A 124 3.73 -12.15 21.76
C GLU A 124 5.20 -12.51 22.05
N LEU A 125 6.14 -11.72 21.53
CA LEU A 125 7.57 -11.91 21.82
C LEU A 125 7.88 -11.70 23.31
N LEU A 126 7.24 -10.71 23.94
CA LEU A 126 7.41 -10.43 25.37
C LEU A 126 6.83 -11.54 26.25
N ILE A 127 5.67 -12.08 25.89
CA ILE A 127 5.06 -13.24 26.56
C ILE A 127 6.02 -14.44 26.48
N LEU A 128 6.56 -14.75 25.31
CA LEU A 128 7.50 -15.86 25.12
C LEU A 128 8.82 -15.65 25.87
N ALA A 129 9.36 -14.44 25.90
CA ALA A 129 10.57 -14.13 26.66
C ALA A 129 10.39 -14.29 28.18
N ASN A 130 9.17 -14.07 28.69
CA ASN A 130 8.82 -14.25 30.09
C ASN A 130 8.38 -15.67 30.44
N SER A 131 8.07 -16.49 29.43
CA SER A 131 7.68 -17.88 29.59
C SER A 131 8.89 -18.82 29.56
N THR A 132 8.76 -19.98 30.18
CA THR A 132 9.76 -21.06 30.12
C THR A 132 9.13 -22.30 29.50
N ILE A 133 9.64 -22.70 28.34
CA ILE A 133 9.16 -23.84 27.56
C ILE A 133 10.29 -24.87 27.52
N LYS A 134 10.11 -26.01 28.20
CA LYS A 134 11.15 -27.07 28.27
C LYS A 134 11.11 -28.03 27.08
N ASP A 135 9.93 -28.16 26.47
CA ASP A 135 9.68 -29.05 25.35
C ASP A 135 10.25 -28.44 24.07
N MET A 136 11.18 -29.14 23.41
CA MET A 136 11.85 -28.65 22.22
C MET A 136 10.93 -28.55 21.00
N ASP A 137 9.92 -29.41 20.89
CA ASP A 137 8.99 -29.36 19.77
C ASP A 137 8.02 -28.19 19.94
N LYS A 138 7.56 -27.92 21.18
CA LYS A 138 6.81 -26.69 21.48
C LYS A 138 7.61 -25.42 21.22
N GLN A 139 8.92 -25.41 21.52
CA GLN A 139 9.76 -24.27 21.18
C GLN A 139 9.80 -24.01 19.66
N LYS A 140 9.88 -25.06 18.85
CA LYS A 140 9.83 -24.94 17.38
C LYS A 140 8.47 -24.42 16.93
N ASP A 141 7.38 -24.94 17.49
CA ASP A 141 6.02 -24.52 17.15
C ASP A 141 5.82 -23.02 17.43
N GLU A 142 6.30 -22.54 18.58
CA GLU A 142 6.25 -21.11 18.92
C GLU A 142 7.12 -20.25 17.99
N LEU A 143 8.33 -20.71 17.62
CA LEU A 143 9.14 -20.00 16.63
C LEU A 143 8.44 -19.92 15.27
N VAL A 144 7.83 -21.01 14.81
CA VAL A 144 7.05 -21.03 13.57
C VAL A 144 5.90 -20.03 13.66
N ARG A 145 5.16 -20.02 14.78
CA ARG A 145 4.06 -19.05 15.00
C ARG A 145 4.55 -17.61 14.93
N ILE A 146 5.66 -17.28 15.57
CA ILE A 146 6.27 -15.93 15.50
C ILE A 146 6.68 -15.58 14.06
N HIS A 147 7.28 -16.52 13.33
CA HIS A 147 7.63 -16.32 11.92
C HIS A 147 6.40 -16.08 11.04
N LEU A 148 5.27 -16.74 11.32
CA LEU A 148 4.00 -16.47 10.64
C LEU A 148 3.52 -15.04 10.90
N LEU A 149 3.58 -14.55 12.15
CA LEU A 149 3.22 -13.17 12.48
C LEU A 149 4.10 -12.14 11.76
N ILE A 150 5.42 -12.39 11.69
CA ILE A 150 6.34 -11.57 10.91
C ILE A 150 5.97 -11.58 9.42
N SER A 151 5.65 -12.77 8.89
CA SER A 151 5.25 -12.94 7.49
C SER A 151 3.93 -12.22 7.17
N GLU A 152 2.97 -12.23 8.09
CA GLU A 152 1.73 -11.48 7.95
C GLU A 152 1.96 -9.97 7.86
N ILE A 153 2.86 -9.43 8.68
CA ILE A 153 3.25 -8.01 8.63
C ILE A 153 3.88 -7.69 7.26
N VAL A 154 4.86 -8.50 6.83
CA VAL A 154 5.54 -8.33 5.53
C VAL A 154 4.55 -8.42 4.37
N SER A 155 3.63 -9.40 4.42
CA SER A 155 2.60 -9.59 3.40
C SER A 155 1.62 -8.42 3.36
N PHE A 156 1.22 -7.90 4.52
CA PHE A 156 0.36 -6.73 4.62
C PHE A 156 1.00 -5.50 3.98
N VAL A 157 2.29 -5.26 4.24
CA VAL A 157 3.06 -4.20 3.59
C VAL A 157 3.11 -4.43 2.07
N ASN A 158 3.48 -5.63 1.60
CA ASN A 158 3.57 -5.93 0.17
C ASN A 158 2.24 -5.79 -0.59
N GLN A 159 1.12 -6.19 0.00
CA GLN A 159 -0.20 -6.04 -0.63
C GLN A 159 -0.61 -4.58 -0.84
N HIS A 160 -0.11 -3.68 0.01
CA HIS A 160 -0.33 -2.24 -0.13
C HIS A 160 0.68 -1.57 -1.07
N TYR A 161 1.83 -2.21 -1.34
CA TYR A 161 2.78 -1.77 -2.36
C TYR A 161 2.28 -2.04 -3.79
N CYS A 162 1.63 -3.19 -4.02
CA CYS A 162 1.23 -3.65 -5.36
C CYS A 162 -0.15 -3.14 -5.82
N LYS A 163 -0.79 -2.20 -5.11
CA LYS A 163 -2.09 -1.60 -5.45
C LYS A 163 -1.93 -0.20 -6.00
#